data_AF-A0A1A8KKU3-F1
#
_entry.id   AF-A0A1A8KKU3-F1
#
_cell.length_a   1.000
_cell.length_b   1.000
_cell.length_c   1.000
_cell.angle_alpha   90.00
_cell.angle_beta   90.00
_cell.angle_gamma   90.00
#
_symmetry.space_group_name_H-M   'P 1'
#
loop_
_entity.id
_entity.type
_entity.pdbx_description
1 polymer ?
#
loop_
_entity_poly.entity_id
_entity_poly.type
_entity_poly.pdbx_seq_one_letter_code
_entity_poly.pdbx_strand_id
1 'polypeptide(L)'
;MEEGSEVMEDIVFRGVEFSVKIELDKNLLIVEVSDSMTADQWRGEFDPAYIEDLTRKTGNFKQFPIFCSMLESAVRKTSDSVTLDLLTYADLELLRNRKAGVVSRPRGHQQSSALTSKRYLILIYTVEFDRIH
;
A
#
# COMPACT_ATOMS: atom_id res chain seq x y z
N MET A 1 -12.20 11.55 1.55
CA MET A 1 -12.52 11.14 0.18
C MET A 1 -14.03 11.04 -0.03
N GLU A 2 -14.56 11.79 -0.98
CA GLU A 2 -15.99 11.78 -1.35
C GLU A 2 -16.25 10.72 -2.44
N GLU A 3 -17.48 10.23 -2.57
CA GLU A 3 -17.84 9.30 -3.63
C GLU A 3 -17.67 9.95 -5.02
N GLY A 4 -17.05 9.24 -5.96
CA GLY A 4 -16.71 9.76 -7.29
C GLY A 4 -15.48 10.67 -7.32
N SER A 5 -14.76 10.81 -6.20
CA SER A 5 -13.49 11.54 -6.19
C SER A 5 -12.34 10.68 -6.70
N GLU A 6 -11.42 11.33 -7.40
CA GLU A 6 -10.19 10.76 -7.93
C GLU A 6 -9.03 11.67 -7.53
N VAL A 7 -7.90 11.06 -7.15
CA VAL A 7 -6.64 11.77 -6.91
C VAL A 7 -5.52 11.01 -7.59
N MET A 8 -4.65 11.74 -8.29
CA MET A 8 -3.48 11.20 -8.97
C MET A 8 -2.29 12.11 -8.68
N GLU A 9 -1.20 11.54 -8.17
CA GLU A 9 0.02 12.27 -7.83
C GLU A 9 1.26 11.44 -8.17
N ASP A 10 2.34 12.14 -8.55
CA ASP A 10 3.64 11.52 -8.77
C ASP A 10 4.41 11.38 -7.45
N ILE A 11 4.82 10.14 -7.14
CA ILE A 11 5.47 9.77 -5.89
C ILE A 11 6.73 8.98 -6.18
N VAL A 12 7.83 9.41 -5.54
CA VAL A 12 9.12 8.73 -5.63
C VAL A 12 9.19 7.64 -4.56
N PHE A 13 9.18 6.39 -4.98
CA PHE A 13 9.47 5.24 -4.12
C PHE A 13 10.90 4.77 -4.38
N ARG A 14 11.76 4.86 -3.36
CA ARG A 14 13.13 4.32 -3.38
C ARG A 14 13.98 4.83 -4.57
N GLY A 15 13.75 6.09 -4.97
CA GLY A 15 14.47 6.75 -6.06
C GLY A 15 13.86 6.54 -7.45
N VAL A 16 12.74 5.82 -7.57
CA VAL A 16 11.99 5.63 -8.81
C VAL A 16 10.65 6.36 -8.72
N GLU A 17 10.29 7.08 -9.77
CA GLU A 17 9.05 7.86 -9.85
C GLU A 17 7.91 6.99 -10.35
N PHE A 18 6.79 7.01 -9.64
CA PHE A 18 5.56 6.32 -9.99
C PHE A 18 4.38 7.29 -9.92
N SER A 19 3.44 7.15 -10.85
CA SER A 19 2.15 7.81 -10.75
C SER A 19 1.22 6.93 -9.90
N VAL A 20 0.73 7.47 -8.79
CA VAL A 20 -0.24 6.81 -7.91
C VAL A 20 -1.61 7.46 -8.08
N LYS A 21 -2.57 6.69 -8.59
CA LYS A 21 -3.98 7.08 -8.73
C LYS A 21 -4.84 6.33 -7.71
N ILE A 22 -5.70 7.05 -7.02
CA ILE A 22 -6.73 6.51 -6.14
C ILE A 22 -8.10 7.04 -6.57
N GLU A 23 -9.10 6.18 -6.57
CA GLU A 23 -10.46 6.50 -6.97
C GLU A 23 -11.44 5.78 -6.05
N LEU A 24 -12.55 6.45 -5.72
CA LEU A 24 -13.61 5.87 -4.90
C LEU A 24 -14.92 5.84 -5.70
N ASP A 25 -15.27 4.69 -6.27
CA ASP A 25 -16.52 4.48 -7.02
C ASP A 25 -17.45 3.54 -6.27
N LYS A 26 -18.67 3.98 -5.93
CA LYS A 26 -19.72 3.14 -5.30
C LYS A 26 -19.23 2.30 -4.11
N ASN A 27 -18.51 2.95 -3.18
CA ASN A 27 -17.86 2.31 -2.03
C ASN A 27 -16.75 1.29 -2.35
N LEU A 28 -16.25 1.28 -3.58
CA LEU A 28 -15.08 0.49 -3.98
C LEU A 28 -13.86 1.41 -4.06
N LEU A 29 -12.84 1.11 -3.27
CA LEU A 29 -11.56 1.81 -3.36
C LEU A 29 -10.73 1.17 -4.48
N ILE A 30 -10.43 1.95 -5.51
CA ILE A 30 -9.59 1.56 -6.63
C ILE A 30 -8.24 2.25 -6.45
N VAL A 31 -7.16 1.48 -6.49
CA VAL A 31 -5.78 1.99 -6.40
C VAL A 31 -5.01 1.51 -7.61
N GLU A 32 -4.34 2.43 -8.28
CA GLU A 32 -3.53 2.18 -9.44
C GLU A 32 -2.15 2.81 -9.26
N VAL A 33 -1.12 2.05 -9.58
CA VAL A 33 0.28 2.50 -9.55
C VAL A 33 0.88 2.22 -10.91
N SER A 34 1.44 3.24 -11.52
CA SER A 34 2.05 3.17 -12.86
C SER A 34 3.50 3.59 -12.79
N ASP A 35 4.39 2.78 -13.36
CA ASP A 35 5.80 3.11 -13.52
C ASP A 35 5.98 3.98 -14.77
N SER A 36 6.40 5.22 -14.57
CA SER A 36 6.56 6.21 -15.65
C SER A 36 7.64 5.83 -16.66
N MET A 37 8.59 4.96 -16.29
CA MET A 37 9.73 4.56 -17.13
C MET A 37 9.47 3.25 -17.87
N THR A 38 8.86 2.27 -17.22
CA THR A 38 8.64 0.93 -17.80
C THR A 38 7.27 0.73 -18.42
N ALA A 39 6.33 1.67 -18.20
CA ALA A 39 4.91 1.53 -18.53
C ALA A 39 4.23 0.33 -17.84
N ASP A 40 4.84 -0.21 -16.79
CA ASP A 40 4.20 -1.23 -15.94
C ASP A 40 3.09 -0.59 -15.10
N GLN A 41 2.00 -1.34 -14.90
CA GLN A 41 0.83 -0.87 -14.16
C GLN A 41 0.32 -1.95 -13.21
N TRP A 42 -0.01 -1.54 -12.00
CA TRP A 42 -0.60 -2.39 -10.97
C TRP A 42 -1.89 -1.76 -10.48
N ARG A 43 -3.00 -2.49 -10.61
CA ARG A 43 -4.32 -2.05 -10.18
C ARG A 43 -4.90 -3.01 -9.15
N GLY A 44 -5.51 -2.45 -8.11
CA GLY A 44 -6.22 -3.18 -7.06
C GLY A 44 -7.57 -2.53 -6.77
N GLU A 45 -8.56 -3.36 -6.49
CA GLU A 45 -9.91 -2.93 -6.11
C GLU A 45 -10.23 -3.55 -4.74
N PHE A 46 -10.75 -2.73 -3.83
CA PHE A 46 -10.96 -3.11 -2.44
C PHE A 46 -12.32 -2.66 -1.94
N ASP A 47 -13.14 -3.62 -1.54
CA ASP A 47 -14.42 -3.35 -0.90
C ASP A 47 -14.25 -2.93 0.57
N PRO A 48 -15.29 -2.36 1.21
CA PRO A 48 -15.20 -1.89 2.58
C PRO A 48 -14.86 -2.99 3.60
N ALA A 49 -15.46 -4.18 3.43
CA ALA A 49 -15.25 -5.29 4.35
C ALA A 49 -13.80 -5.78 4.32
N TYR A 50 -13.20 -5.83 3.13
CA TYR A 50 -11.81 -6.21 2.93
C TYR A 50 -10.85 -5.26 3.66
N ILE A 51 -11.03 -3.93 3.51
CA ILE A 51 -10.17 -2.92 4.15
C ILE A 51 -10.33 -2.95 5.67
N GLU A 52 -11.56 -3.08 6.16
CA GLU A 52 -11.85 -3.16 7.59
C GLU A 52 -11.22 -4.42 8.23
N ASP A 53 -11.30 -5.56 7.56
CA ASP A 53 -10.63 -6.78 8.00
C ASP A 53 -9.11 -6.71 7.89
N LEU A 54 -8.58 -6.06 6.85
CA LEU A 54 -7.15 -5.82 6.69
C LEU A 54 -6.61 -5.02 7.87
N THR A 55 -7.22 -3.87 8.17
CA THR A 55 -6.77 -2.99 9.26
C THR A 55 -6.96 -3.66 10.63
N ARG A 56 -8.00 -4.47 10.83
CA ARG A 56 -8.16 -5.30 12.03
C ARG A 56 -7.02 -6.30 12.20
N LYS A 57 -6.59 -6.97 11.13
CA LYS A 57 -5.45 -7.91 11.15
C LYS A 57 -4.12 -7.25 11.50
N THR A 58 -3.96 -5.95 11.20
CA THR A 58 -2.78 -5.17 11.61
C THR A 58 -2.80 -4.75 13.09
N GLY A 59 -3.91 -4.96 13.80
CA GLY A 59 -4.08 -4.55 15.20
C GLY A 59 -4.54 -3.10 15.38
N ASN A 60 -4.78 -2.36 14.29
CA ASN A 60 -5.20 -0.96 14.32
C ASN A 60 -6.39 -0.74 13.37
N PHE A 61 -7.58 -1.11 13.84
CA PHE A 61 -8.81 -1.01 13.04
C PHE A 61 -9.07 0.43 12.55
N LYS A 62 -9.46 0.54 11.28
CA LYS A 62 -9.95 1.77 10.66
C LYS A 62 -11.23 1.45 9.88
N GLN A 63 -12.25 2.27 10.09
CA GLN A 63 -13.44 2.24 9.24
C GLN A 63 -13.05 2.61 7.81
N PHE A 64 -13.73 2.02 6.82
CA PHE A 64 -13.39 2.22 5.42
C PHE A 64 -13.29 3.71 4.98
N PRO A 65 -14.21 4.62 5.34
CA PRO A 65 -14.10 6.04 4.95
C PRO A 65 -12.89 6.76 5.57
N ILE A 66 -12.50 6.35 6.78
CA ILE A 66 -11.31 6.89 7.48
C ILE A 66 -10.06 6.43 6.74
N PHE A 67 -9.99 5.14 6.39
CA PHE A 67 -8.86 4.59 5.62
C PHE A 67 -8.71 5.30 4.26
N CYS A 68 -9.81 5.52 3.52
CA CYS A 68 -9.76 6.25 2.25
C CYS A 68 -9.23 7.68 2.43
N SER A 69 -9.67 8.38 3.47
CA SER A 69 -9.20 9.74 3.77
C SER A 69 -7.74 9.79 4.20
N MET A 70 -7.27 8.77 4.93
CA MET A 70 -5.85 8.60 5.28
C MET A 70 -5.00 8.38 4.03
N LEU A 71 -5.45 7.48 3.13
CA LEU A 71 -4.77 7.21 1.87
C LEU A 71 -4.73 8.45 0.97
N GLU A 72 -5.84 9.17 0.84
CA GLU A 72 -5.91 10.45 0.11
C GLU A 72 -4.91 11.47 0.66
N SER A 73 -4.81 11.60 1.98
CA SER A 73 -3.85 12.51 2.62
C SER A 73 -2.40 12.08 2.38
N ALA A 74 -2.14 10.77 2.34
CA ALA A 74 -0.81 10.23 2.08
C ALA A 74 -0.38 10.45 0.62
N VAL A 75 -1.30 10.29 -0.34
CA VAL A 75 -1.07 10.56 -1.77
C VAL A 75 -0.80 12.05 -1.99
N ARG A 76 -1.63 12.94 -1.42
CA ARG A 76 -1.43 14.40 -1.51
C ARG A 76 -0.30 14.96 -0.65
N LYS A 77 0.32 14.12 0.20
CA LYS A 77 1.36 14.51 1.17
C LYS A 77 0.91 15.67 2.08
N THR A 78 -0.35 15.65 2.53
CA THR A 78 -0.95 16.71 3.36
C THR A 78 -0.91 16.41 4.86
N SER A 79 -0.36 15.26 5.27
CA SER A 79 -0.27 14.86 6.67
C SER A 79 1.01 14.08 6.95
N ASP A 80 1.77 14.51 7.95
CA ASP A 80 3.03 13.87 8.37
C ASP A 80 2.81 12.54 9.11
N SER A 81 1.58 12.26 9.57
CA SER A 81 1.25 11.02 10.25
C SER A 81 1.03 9.85 9.29
N VAL A 82 0.91 10.10 7.98
CA VAL A 82 0.68 9.07 6.97
C VAL A 82 1.67 9.19 5.82
N THR A 83 2.29 8.07 5.44
CA THR A 83 3.25 8.02 4.32
C THR A 83 3.02 6.77 3.50
N LEU A 84 3.54 6.74 2.27
CA LEU A 84 3.44 5.60 1.36
C LEU A 84 4.81 4.96 1.12
N ASP A 85 4.85 3.64 1.01
CA ASP A 85 5.98 2.89 0.44
C ASP A 85 5.45 1.87 -0.58
N LEU A 86 6.29 1.45 -1.52
CA LEU A 86 5.94 0.46 -2.54
C LEU A 86 6.91 -0.71 -2.45
N LEU A 87 6.36 -1.89 -2.15
CA LEU A 87 7.15 -3.09 -1.90
C LEU A 87 6.90 -4.19 -2.92
N THR A 88 7.93 -4.98 -3.18
CA THR A 88 7.78 -6.28 -3.86
C THR A 88 7.44 -7.38 -2.85
N TYR A 89 7.05 -8.55 -3.34
CA TYR A 89 6.88 -9.72 -2.49
C TYR A 89 8.17 -10.09 -1.71
N ALA A 90 9.33 -9.99 -2.36
CA ALA A 90 10.62 -10.26 -1.72
C ALA A 90 10.91 -9.28 -0.57
N ASP A 91 10.58 -7.99 -0.74
CA ASP A 91 10.72 -7.00 0.32
C ASP A 91 9.83 -7.31 1.53
N LEU A 92 8.59 -7.78 1.30
CA LEU A 92 7.68 -8.19 2.36
C LEU A 92 8.21 -9.39 3.15
N GLU A 93 8.79 -10.39 2.46
CA GLU A 93 9.40 -11.53 3.14
C GLU A 93 10.60 -11.11 3.99
N LEU A 94 11.42 -10.18 3.49
CA LEU A 94 12.54 -9.62 4.25
C LEU A 94 12.06 -8.85 5.49
N LEU A 95 10.99 -8.05 5.38
CA LEU A 95 10.41 -7.33 6.51
C LEU A 95 9.84 -8.30 7.56
N ARG A 96 9.14 -9.36 7.15
CA ARG A 96 8.62 -10.40 8.04
C ARG A 96 9.76 -11.07 8.82
N ASN A 97 10.82 -11.46 8.11
CA ASN A 97 11.96 -12.16 8.73
C ASN A 97 12.73 -11.27 9.71
N ARG A 98 12.85 -9.97 9.41
CA ARG A 98 13.43 -8.98 10.34
C ARG A 98 12.58 -8.79 11.60
N LYS A 99 11.26 -8.66 11.46
CA LYS A 99 10.34 -8.53 12.61
C LYS A 99 10.34 -9.78 13.51
N ALA A 100 10.55 -10.97 12.94
CA ALA A 100 10.60 -12.22 13.69
C ALA A 100 11.97 -12.55 14.31
N GLY A 101 13.03 -11.78 14.02
CA GLY A 101 14.40 -12.07 14.48
C GLY A 101 15.02 -13.34 13.89
N VAL A 102 14.40 -13.92 12.85
CA VAL A 102 14.83 -15.18 12.24
C VAL A 102 15.62 -14.89 10.96
N VAL A 103 16.92 -15.15 10.99
CA VAL A 103 17.76 -15.19 9.78
C VAL A 103 17.45 -16.49 9.02
N SER A 104 16.36 -16.50 8.26
CA SER A 104 16.05 -17.63 7.38
C SER A 104 17.00 -17.65 6.19
N ARG A 105 17.73 -18.78 6.02
CA ARG A 105 18.46 -19.10 4.79
C ARG A 105 17.52 -19.04 3.58
N PRO A 106 18.00 -18.65 2.39
CA PRO A 106 17.15 -18.59 1.21
C PRO A 106 16.71 -20.02 0.86
N ARG A 107 15.45 -20.35 1.14
CA ARG A 107 14.80 -21.52 0.54
C ARG A 107 14.42 -21.09 -0.86
N GLY A 108 15.05 -21.68 -1.86
CA GLY A 108 14.66 -21.55 -3.26
C GLY A 108 13.27 -22.13 -3.46
N HIS A 109 12.23 -21.38 -3.10
CA HIS A 109 10.90 -21.62 -3.63
C HIS A 109 10.90 -21.07 -5.05
N GLN A 110 10.56 -21.92 -6.00
CA GLN A 110 10.11 -21.49 -7.32
C GLN A 110 8.85 -20.64 -7.11
N GLN A 111 9.05 -19.35 -6.86
CA GLN A 111 7.97 -18.39 -6.75
C GLN A 111 7.34 -18.26 -8.14
N SER A 112 6.02 -18.35 -8.21
CA SER A 112 5.30 -18.14 -9.46
C SER A 112 5.60 -16.74 -10.00
N SER A 113 5.81 -16.61 -11.31
CA SER A 113 6.10 -15.33 -11.97
C SER A 113 5.08 -14.24 -11.57
N ALA A 114 3.81 -14.62 -11.40
CA ALA A 114 2.75 -13.74 -10.94
C ALA A 114 3.00 -13.10 -9.56
N LEU A 115 3.64 -13.81 -8.62
CA LEU A 115 3.99 -13.25 -7.30
C LEU A 115 5.18 -12.29 -7.39
N THR A 116 6.11 -12.55 -8.30
CA THR A 116 7.29 -11.67 -8.50
C THR A 116 6.92 -10.33 -9.14
N SER A 117 5.89 -10.33 -9.99
CA SER A 117 5.38 -9.12 -10.64
C SER A 117 4.43 -8.32 -9.75
N LYS A 118 3.95 -8.87 -8.62
CA LYS A 118 3.03 -8.16 -7.73
C LYS A 118 3.74 -7.03 -6.97
N ARG A 119 3.03 -5.92 -6.79
CA ARG A 119 3.44 -4.79 -5.95
C ARG A 119 2.45 -4.62 -4.79
N TYR A 120 2.96 -4.09 -3.70
CA TYR A 120 2.22 -3.83 -2.47
C TYR A 120 2.44 -2.37 -2.09
N LEU A 121 1.39 -1.55 -2.26
CA LEU A 121 1.38 -0.19 -1.74
C LEU A 121 1.08 -0.25 -0.23
N ILE A 122 1.99 0.31 0.56
CA ILE A 122 1.95 0.25 2.02
C ILE A 122 1.57 1.62 2.55
N LEU A 123 0.44 1.71 3.25
CA LEU A 123 0.05 2.90 4.00
C LEU A 123 0.66 2.84 5.39
N ILE A 124 1.68 3.66 5.64
CA ILE A 124 2.38 3.70 6.92
C ILE A 124 1.75 4.80 7.77
N TYR A 125 1.09 4.40 8.86
CA TYR A 125 0.51 5.32 9.84
C TYR A 125 1.40 5.42 11.08
N THR A 126 1.90 6.62 11.36
CA THR A 126 2.79 6.90 12.49
C THR A 126 2.12 7.85 13.47
N VAL A 127 2.04 7.44 14.73
CA VAL A 127 1.62 8.25 15.88
C VAL A 127 2.73 8.19 16.94
N GLU A 128 2.59 8.97 18.02
CA GLU A 128 3.67 9.20 19.01
C GLU A 128 4.42 7.95 19.46
N PHE A 129 3.74 6.81 19.62
CA PHE A 129 4.33 5.58 20.14
C PHE A 129 4.16 4.36 19.23
N ASP A 130 3.50 4.51 18.08
CA ASP A 130 3.17 3.38 17.20
C ASP A 130 3.43 3.68 15.73
N ARG A 131 3.85 2.64 14.99
CA ARG A 131 4.03 2.68 13.53
C ARG A 131 3.40 1.44 12.89
N ILE A 132 2.25 1.65 12.24
CA ILE A 132 1.46 0.62 11.57
C ILE A 132 1.80 0.64 10.08
N HIS A 133 1.87 -0.54 9.47
CA HIS A 133 2.17 -0.74 8.04
C HIS A 133 1.07 -1.59 7.41
#